data_AF-A0A2V6XZ09-F1
#
_entry.id   AF-A0A2V6XZ09-F1
#
_cell.length_a   1.000
_cell.length_b   1.000
_cell.length_c   1.000
_cell.angle_alpha   90.00
_cell.angle_beta   90.00
_cell.angle_gamma   90.00
#
_symmetry.space_group_name_H-M   'P 1'
#
loop_
_entity.id
_entity.type
_entity.pdbx_description
1 polymer ?
#
loop_
_entity_poly.entity_id
_entity_poly.type
_entity_poly.pdbx_seq_one_letter_code
_entity_poly.pdbx_strand_id
1 'polypeptide(L)' 'MNTKTTFCGRCRALRWVEDWNETRDEILSIVLGPCGHVIERAARLEWSVPTQRDDSRIRLIRATAERERVATS' A
#
# COMPACT_ATOMS: atom_id res chain seq x y z
N MET A 1 9.42 -14.80 -0.22
CA MET A 1 8.75 -14.08 0.89
C MET A 1 9.33 -12.68 0.93
N ASN A 2 8.58 -11.65 0.54
CA ASN A 2 9.10 -10.28 0.45
C ASN A 2 8.82 -9.57 1.79
N THR A 3 9.83 -9.42 2.65
CA THR A 3 9.68 -8.80 3.96
C THR A 3 9.53 -7.30 3.80
N LYS A 4 8.36 -6.75 4.13
CA LYS A 4 8.15 -5.30 4.08
C LYS A 4 8.95 -4.65 5.19
N THR A 5 9.64 -3.56 4.87
CA THR A 5 10.41 -2.78 5.84
C THR A 5 9.94 -1.33 5.86
N THR A 6 10.11 -0.66 6.99
CA THR A 6 9.81 0.75 7.16
C THR A 6 10.73 1.38 8.20
N PHE A 7 10.80 2.71 8.22
CA PHE A 7 11.69 3.45 9.09
C PHE A 7 11.10 3.60 10.50
N CYS A 8 11.85 3.16 11.50
CA CYS A 8 11.54 3.43 12.90
C CYS A 8 12.16 4.76 13.33
N GLY A 9 11.33 5.78 13.59
CA GLY A 9 11.80 7.10 14.04
C GLY A 9 12.57 7.07 15.36
N ARG A 10 12.22 6.15 16.28
CA ARG A 10 12.87 6.04 17.60
C ARG A 10 14.24 5.38 17.52
N CYS A 11 14.36 4.29 16.77
CA CYS A 11 15.66 3.62 16.56
C CYS A 11 16.52 4.31 15.51
N ARG A 12 15.95 5.22 14.72
CA ARG A 12 16.56 5.83 13.52
C ARG A 12 17.12 4.78 12.55
N ALA A 13 16.37 3.69 12.34
CA ALA A 13 16.80 2.55 11.53
C ALA A 13 15.63 1.95 10.74
N LEU A 14 15.93 1.28 9.63
CA LEU A 14 14.96 0.44 8.91
C LEU A 14 14.70 -0.84 9.70
N ARG A 15 13.42 -1.20 9.83
CA ARG A 15 12.92 -2.36 10.57
C ARG A 15 11.93 -3.14 9.71
N TRP A 16 11.83 -4.45 9.92
CA TRP A 16 10.80 -5.24 9.24
C TRP A 16 9.45 -5.05 9.93
N VAL A 17 8.39 -5.16 9.14
CA VAL A 17 7.03 -5.23 9.65
C VAL A 17 6.85 -6.61 10.25
N GLU A 18 6.62 -6.65 11.56
CA GLU A 18 6.41 -7.89 12.31
C GLU A 18 4.92 -8.24 12.35
N ASP A 19 4.07 -7.24 12.62
CA ASP A 19 2.62 -7.37 12.57
C ASP A 19 1.97 -6.04 12.18
N TRP A 20 0.71 -6.09 11.77
CA TRP A 20 -0.09 -4.93 11.42
C TRP A 20 -1.59 -5.20 11.62
N ASN A 21 -2.32 -4.19 12.11
CA ASN A 21 -3.77 -4.28 12.24
C ASN A 21 -4.43 -2.94 11.89
N GLU A 22 -5.61 -3.03 11.28
CA GLU A 22 -6.45 -1.88 11.01
C GLU A 22 -7.45 -1.70 12.16
N THR A 23 -7.60 -0.47 12.64
CA THR A 23 -8.62 -0.08 13.62
C THR A 23 -9.79 0.61 12.93
N ARG A 24 -10.92 0.78 13.65
CA ARG A 24 -12.16 1.35 13.10
C ARG A 24 -12.01 2.80 12.61
N ASP A 25 -11.00 3.52 13.08
CA ASP A 25 -10.77 4.92 12.74
C ASP A 25 -9.90 5.11 11.49
N GLU A 26 -9.89 4.11 10.59
CA GLU A 26 -9.06 4.09 9.39
C GLU A 26 -7.56 4.28 9.72
N ILE A 27 -7.13 3.80 10.90
CA ILE A 27 -5.72 3.81 11.31
C ILE A 27 -5.14 2.40 11.17
N LEU A 28 -4.03 2.32 10.45
CA LEU A 28 -3.20 1.15 10.36
C LEU A 28 -2.08 1.25 11.41
N SER A 29 -2.13 0.35 12.40
CA SER A 29 -1.10 0.21 13.42
C SER A 29 -0.10 -0.86 12.99
N ILE A 30 1.19 -0.53 12.94
CA ILE A 30 2.25 -1.38 12.41
C ILE A 30 3.31 -1.61 13.49
N VAL A 31 3.54 -2.87 13.86
CA VAL A 31 4.55 -3.29 14.84
C VAL A 31 5.87 -3.58 14.13
N LEU A 32 6.96 -2.98 14.63
CA LEU A 32 8.29 -3.07 14.03
C LEU A 32 9.22 -4.01 14.80
N GLY A 33 9.63 -5.10 14.14
CA GLY A 33 10.60 -6.03 14.68
C GLY A 33 12.05 -5.60 14.41
N PRO A 34 13.00 -5.84 15.34
CA PRO A 34 12.80 -6.48 16.65
C PRO A 34 12.54 -5.48 17.78
N CYS A 35 12.37 -4.19 17.49
CA CYS A 35 12.31 -3.15 18.52
C CYS A 35 10.95 -3.02 19.22
N GLY A 36 9.91 -3.66 18.70
CA GLY A 36 8.54 -3.60 19.24
C GLY A 36 7.87 -2.22 19.10
N HIS A 37 8.49 -1.26 18.43
CA HIS A 37 7.90 0.07 18.26
C HIS A 37 6.72 0.03 17.31
N VAL A 38 5.66 0.73 17.67
CA VAL A 38 4.46 0.88 16.86
C VAL A 38 4.51 2.20 16.10
N ILE A 39 4.17 2.16 14.81
CA ILE A 39 3.89 3.35 14.01
C ILE A 39 2.45 3.29 13.52
N GLU A 40 1.80 4.44 13.50
CA GLU A 40 0.45 4.60 12.99
C GLU A 40 0.50 5.28 11.62
N ARG A 41 -0.34 4.80 10.70
CA ARG A 41 -0.55 5.37 9.37
C ARG A 41 -2.03 5.44 9.11
N ALA A 42 -2.46 6.40 8.29
CA ALA A 42 -3.79 6.30 7.71
C ALA A 42 -3.85 5.00 6.88
N ALA A 43 -4.86 4.17 7.13
CA ALA A 43 -5.16 2.96 6.37
C ALA A 43 -5.67 3.29 4.96
N ARG A 44 -6.02 4.56 4.72
CA ARG A 44 -6.32 5.06 3.38
C ARG A 44 -5.06 4.96 2.51
N LEU A 45 -5.08 3.99 1.61
CA LEU A 45 -4.33 4.07 0.36
C LEU A 45 -4.78 5.35 -0.36
N GLU A 46 -4.10 6.46 -0.10
CA GLU A 46 -4.24 7.66 -0.91
C GLU A 46 -3.59 7.36 -2.26
N TRP A 47 -4.38 6.80 -3.18
CA TRP A 47 -4.01 6.84 -4.58
C TRP A 47 -4.00 8.31 -4.94
N SER A 48 -2.80 8.88 -5.12
CA SER A 48 -2.66 10.20 -5.74
C SER A 48 -3.17 10.09 -7.16
N VAL A 49 -4.48 10.23 -7.35
CA VAL A 49 -5.09 10.43 -8.66
C VAL A 49 -4.79 11.89 -8.97
N PRO A 50 -3.96 12.19 -9.99
CA PRO A 50 -3.73 13.58 -10.37
C PRO A 50 -5.09 14.20 -10.68
N THR A 51 -5.52 15.17 -9.87
CA THR A 51 -6.74 15.94 -10.17
C THR A 51 -6.38 16.86 -11.31
N GLN A 52 -6.67 16.37 -12.52
CA GLN A 52 -6.31 17.01 -13.78
C GLN A 52 -7.13 18.31 -13.96
N ARG A 53 -6.65 19.40 -13.38
CA ARG A 53 -6.91 20.76 -13.83
C ARG A 53 -5.71 21.26 -14.64
N ASP A 54 -5.33 20.51 -15.67
CA ASP A 54 -4.77 21.13 -16.87
C ASP A 54 -4.68 20.12 -18.02
N ASP A 55 -4.83 20.68 -19.21
CA ASP A 55 -4.96 20.09 -20.54
C ASP A 55 -3.92 19.00 -20.88
N SER A 56 -4.15 17.76 -20.45
CA SER A 56 -3.39 16.60 -20.92
C SER A 56 -4.37 15.50 -21.29
N ARG A 57 -4.58 15.30 -22.60
CA ARG A 57 -5.44 14.25 -23.18
C ARG A 57 -4.96 12.85 -22.78
N ILE A 58 -5.29 12.41 -21.58
CA ILE A 58 -5.17 11.01 -21.18
C ILE A 58 -6.30 10.26 -21.89
N ARG A 59 -5.96 9.51 -22.95
CA ARG A 59 -6.90 8.60 -23.58
C ARG A 59 -6.99 7.33 -22.75
N LEU A 60 -8.13 7.13 -22.11
CA LEU A 60 -8.52 5.82 -21.59
C LEU A 60 -8.66 4.86 -22.78
N ILE A 61 -7.68 3.96 -22.96
CA ILE A 61 -7.81 2.85 -23.90
C ILE A 61 -8.70 1.82 -23.20
N ARG A 62 -9.90 1.58 -23.73
CA ARG A 62 -10.69 0.41 -23.33
C ARG A 62 -9.89 -0.82 -23.74
N ALA A 63 -9.29 -1.50 -22.75
CA ALA A 63 -8.85 -2.86 -22.95
C ALA A 63 -10.10 -3.70 -23.26
N THR A 64 -10.25 -4.12 -24.51
CA THR A 64 -11.16 -5.22 -24.82
C THR A 64 -10.62 -6.42 -24.07
N ALA A 65 -11.34 -6.85 -23.05
CA ALA A 65 -11.08 -8.12 -22.40
C ALA A 65 -11.33 -9.21 -23.44
N GLU A 66 -10.31 -9.58 -24.21
CA GLU A 66 -10.28 -10.89 -24.82
C GLU A 66 -10.31 -11.86 -23.65
N ARG A 67 -11.46 -12.52 -23.47
CA ARG A 67 -11.61 -13.65 -22.55
C ARG A 67 -10.70 -14.75 -23.09
N GLU A 68 -9.45 -14.75 -22.65
CA GLU A 68 -8.59 -15.90 -22.77
C GLU A 68 -9.27 -17.03 -21.99
N ARG A 69 -9.84 -18.00 -22.72
CA ARG A 69 -10.45 -19.18 -22.12
C ARG A 69 -9.33 -20.02 -21.54
N VAL A 70 -9.09 -19.86 -20.25
CA VAL A 70 -8.22 -20.76 -19.48
C VAL A 70 -8.88 -22.13 -19.50
N ALA A 71 -8.28 -23.06 -20.25
CA ALA A 71 -8.63 -24.47 -20.18
C ALA A 71 -8.12 -25.03 -18.85
N THR A 72 -9.03 -25.35 -17.93
CA THR A 72 -8.73 -26.18 -16.78
C THR A 72 -8.79 -27.65 -17.21
N SER A 73 -7.64 -28.34 -17.16
CA SER A 73 -7.57 -29.80 -17.19
C SER A 73 -7.94 -30.41 -15.83
#